data_AF-A0A5P9QEJ3-F1
#
_entry.id   AF-A0A5P9QEJ3-F1
#
_cell.length_a   1.000
_cell.length_b   1.000
_cell.length_c   1.000
_cell.angle_alpha   90.00
_cell.angle_beta   90.00
_cell.angle_gamma   90.00
#
_symmetry.space_group_name_H-M   'P 1'
#
loop_
_entity.id
_entity.type
_entity.pdbx_description
1 polymer ?
#
loop_
_entity_poly.entity_id
_entity_poly.type
_entity_poly.pdbx_seq_one_letter_code
_entity_poly.pdbx_strand_id
1 'polypeptide(L)'
;MACATLVRMKNPFGRREAAPVELPPVPDDVTETWRGSTNEVVLRTSLGGVPDDDRETAEALGTLVLGVVRGVREGEFGHSMPQGARGASVRLEVAVCEDDYGPYTRHEAEDLVGRLQGVAPLAVVAYPRGGSAPVWDDGAGLLRVDLATDAGDDDGSTRGELRALVQATLTSVTTDKVKGIVPETAGGSYPVRIHLTVRGTAGDGFGERSAALLDDMVARLAGTRVQLEVTREP
;
A
#
# COMPACT_ATOMS: atom_id res chain seq x y z
N MET A 1 22.62 -15.97 71.15
CA MET A 1 21.39 -15.29 70.69
C MET A 1 21.82 -14.09 69.86
N ALA A 2 21.75 -14.20 68.54
CA ALA A 2 22.04 -13.09 67.62
C ALA A 2 21.10 -13.26 66.41
N CYS A 3 20.18 -12.29 66.24
CA CYS A 3 19.29 -12.20 65.10
C CYS A 3 20.07 -11.70 63.88
N ALA A 4 20.07 -12.46 62.80
CA ALA A 4 20.52 -11.99 61.49
C ALA A 4 19.33 -11.38 60.75
N THR A 5 19.39 -10.06 60.54
CA THR A 5 18.45 -9.30 59.72
C THR A 5 18.66 -9.63 58.25
N LEU A 6 17.71 -10.33 57.62
CA LEU A 6 17.67 -10.53 56.18
C LEU A 6 17.24 -9.21 55.50
N VAL A 7 18.20 -8.51 54.91
CA VAL A 7 17.96 -7.37 54.03
C VAL A 7 17.27 -7.90 52.76
N ARG A 8 15.98 -7.57 52.60
CA ARG A 8 15.23 -7.84 51.37
C ARG A 8 15.78 -6.92 50.28
N MET A 9 16.72 -7.41 49.48
CA MET A 9 17.20 -6.70 48.29
C MET A 9 16.01 -6.46 47.34
N LYS A 10 15.69 -5.19 47.12
CA LYS A 10 14.70 -4.75 46.13
C LYS A 10 15.29 -5.05 44.76
N ASN A 11 14.72 -6.03 44.07
CA ASN A 11 15.21 -6.47 42.76
C ASN A 11 15.05 -5.29 41.76
N PRO A 12 16.13 -4.72 41.20
CA PRO A 12 16.06 -3.56 40.32
C PRO A 12 15.54 -3.90 38.91
N PHE A 13 15.34 -5.19 38.62
CA PHE A 13 14.85 -5.72 37.35
C PHE A 13 13.40 -6.20 37.41
N GLY A 14 12.58 -5.59 38.26
CA GLY A 14 11.13 -5.78 38.15
C GLY A 14 10.71 -5.41 36.74
N ARG A 15 10.39 -6.41 35.91
CA ARG A 15 9.75 -6.21 34.61
C ARG A 15 8.58 -5.28 34.89
N ARG A 16 8.65 -4.04 34.42
CA ARG A 16 7.43 -3.25 34.18
C ARG A 16 6.55 -4.19 33.38
N GLU A 17 5.37 -4.56 33.92
CA GLU A 17 4.28 -5.00 33.06
C GLU A 17 4.20 -3.92 31.98
N ALA A 18 4.59 -4.28 30.76
CA ALA A 18 4.35 -3.42 29.63
C ALA A 18 2.84 -3.20 29.66
N ALA A 19 2.42 -1.93 29.71
CA ALA A 19 1.02 -1.60 29.48
C ALA A 19 0.59 -2.37 28.21
N PRO A 20 -0.64 -2.90 28.15
CA PRO A 20 -1.12 -3.57 26.94
C PRO A 20 -0.83 -2.64 25.77
N VAL A 21 0.05 -3.07 24.88
CA VAL A 21 0.32 -2.31 23.65
C VAL A 21 -0.96 -2.43 22.86
N GLU A 22 -1.77 -1.38 22.87
CA GLU A 22 -2.95 -1.30 22.04
C GLU A 22 -2.46 -1.37 20.60
N LEU A 23 -2.78 -2.48 19.94
CA LEU A 23 -2.37 -2.70 18.56
C LEU A 23 -3.14 -1.73 17.67
N PRO A 24 -2.50 -1.17 16.62
CA PRO A 24 -3.16 -0.26 15.71
C PRO A 24 -4.40 -0.92 15.05
N PRO A 25 -5.40 -0.11 14.64
CA PRO A 25 -6.53 -0.62 13.88
C PRO A 25 -6.09 -1.18 12.52
N VAL A 26 -6.95 -1.99 11.92
CA VAL A 26 -6.78 -2.43 10.53
C VAL A 26 -6.89 -1.20 9.62
N PRO A 27 -5.95 -0.99 8.68
CA PRO A 27 -6.05 0.12 7.74
C PRO A 27 -7.31 -0.01 6.86
N ASP A 28 -7.95 1.13 6.58
CA ASP A 28 -9.22 1.16 5.82
C ASP A 28 -9.03 0.80 4.33
N ASP A 29 -7.82 0.88 3.81
CA ASP A 29 -7.49 0.64 2.40
C ASP A 29 -7.05 -0.80 2.09
N VAL A 30 -7.13 -1.71 3.07
CA VAL A 30 -6.72 -3.10 2.85
C VAL A 30 -7.71 -3.81 1.93
N THR A 31 -7.20 -4.33 0.82
CA THR A 31 -7.96 -5.17 -0.12
C THR A 31 -7.51 -6.62 -0.03
N GLU A 32 -8.45 -7.55 -0.17
CA GLU A 32 -8.20 -8.99 -0.09
C GLU A 32 -8.49 -9.66 -1.44
N THR A 33 -7.58 -10.50 -1.92
CA THR A 33 -7.77 -11.31 -3.12
C THR A 33 -7.26 -12.73 -2.93
N TRP A 34 -7.92 -13.70 -3.57
CA TRP A 34 -7.45 -15.08 -3.60
C TRP A 34 -6.48 -15.30 -4.77
N ARG A 35 -5.29 -15.84 -4.47
CA ARG A 35 -4.31 -16.26 -5.47
C ARG A 35 -4.23 -17.78 -5.49
N GLY A 36 -5.00 -18.38 -6.41
CA GLY A 36 -5.11 -19.84 -6.53
C GLY A 36 -3.80 -20.55 -6.90
N SER A 37 -2.92 -19.91 -7.68
CA SER A 37 -1.64 -20.49 -8.12
C SER A 37 -0.66 -20.76 -6.98
N THR A 38 -0.75 -19.98 -5.89
CA THR A 38 0.07 -20.16 -4.69
C THR A 38 -0.72 -20.61 -3.47
N ASN A 39 -2.04 -20.79 -3.60
CA ASN A 39 -2.96 -21.11 -2.51
C ASN A 39 -2.89 -20.06 -1.38
N GLU A 40 -2.95 -18.77 -1.74
CA GLU A 40 -2.76 -17.67 -0.79
C GLU A 40 -3.91 -16.67 -0.80
N VAL A 41 -4.22 -16.12 0.37
CA VAL A 41 -4.96 -14.86 0.50
C VAL A 41 -3.94 -13.72 0.45
N VAL A 42 -4.04 -12.86 -0.55
CA VAL A 42 -3.15 -11.72 -0.73
C VAL A 42 -3.86 -10.45 -0.26
N LEU A 43 -3.32 -9.85 0.80
CA LEU A 43 -3.74 -8.58 1.37
C LEU A 43 -2.89 -7.47 0.77
N ARG A 44 -3.51 -6.44 0.20
CA ARG A 44 -2.82 -5.28 -0.38
C ARG A 44 -3.25 -4.00 0.31
N THR A 45 -2.30 -3.13 0.58
CA THR A 45 -2.52 -1.83 1.24
C THR A 45 -1.37 -0.91 0.85
N SER A 46 -1.53 0.39 1.08
CA SER A 46 -0.53 1.41 0.80
C SER A 46 -0.17 2.19 2.05
N LEU A 47 1.09 2.59 2.15
CA LEU A 47 1.42 3.76 2.97
C LEU A 47 0.82 4.96 2.24
N GLY A 48 -0.20 5.60 2.84
CA GLY A 48 -0.95 6.71 2.24
C GLY A 48 -0.11 7.97 1.99
N GLY A 49 -0.59 9.16 2.38
CA GLY A 49 0.26 10.36 2.37
C GLY A 49 1.41 10.18 3.35
N VAL A 50 2.59 9.81 2.84
CA VAL A 50 3.76 9.50 3.67
C VAL A 50 4.50 10.80 4.00
N PRO A 51 5.03 10.96 5.23
CA PRO A 51 5.90 12.08 5.54
C PRO A 51 7.17 12.04 4.68
N ASP A 52 7.74 13.21 4.37
CA ASP A 52 9.00 13.35 3.60
C ASP A 52 10.26 12.81 4.33
N ASP A 53 10.11 12.05 5.42
CA ASP A 53 11.19 11.51 6.25
C ASP A 53 11.20 9.96 6.24
N ASP A 54 12.38 9.39 5.94
CA ASP A 54 12.60 7.93 5.83
C ASP A 54 12.34 7.20 7.16
N ARG A 55 12.59 7.83 8.30
CA ARG A 55 12.33 7.21 9.59
C ARG A 55 10.85 7.19 9.91
N GLU A 56 10.14 8.29 9.63
CA GLU A 56 8.69 8.34 9.78
C GLU A 56 8.00 7.35 8.84
N THR A 57 8.51 7.19 7.62
CA THR A 57 8.07 6.15 6.66
C THR A 57 8.25 4.73 7.23
N ALA A 58 9.40 4.44 7.82
CA ALA A 58 9.66 3.15 8.47
C ALA A 58 8.70 2.87 9.65
N GLU A 59 8.45 3.88 10.50
CA GLU A 59 7.53 3.77 11.64
C GLU A 59 6.07 3.57 11.17
N ALA A 60 5.66 4.25 10.09
CA ALA A 60 4.36 4.06 9.46
C ALA A 60 4.21 2.64 8.86
N LEU A 61 5.26 2.13 8.21
CA LEU A 61 5.31 0.75 7.70
C LEU A 61 5.10 -0.27 8.82
N GLY A 62 5.81 -0.14 9.93
CA GLY A 62 5.65 -1.01 11.09
C GLY A 62 4.24 -0.98 11.67
N THR A 63 3.66 0.22 11.80
CA THR A 63 2.31 0.41 12.32
C THR A 63 1.26 -0.24 11.43
N LEU A 64 1.33 -0.01 10.12
CA LEU A 64 0.42 -0.59 9.12
C LEU A 64 0.49 -2.11 9.14
N VAL A 65 1.70 -2.67 9.13
CA VAL A 65 1.90 -4.13 9.16
C VAL A 65 1.33 -4.75 10.43
N LEU A 66 1.51 -4.10 11.59
CA LEU A 66 0.92 -4.58 12.85
C LEU A 66 -0.61 -4.56 12.82
N GLY A 67 -1.22 -3.53 12.23
CA GLY A 67 -2.67 -3.42 12.06
C GLY A 67 -3.22 -4.55 11.21
N VAL A 68 -2.59 -4.83 10.06
CA VAL A 68 -2.98 -5.95 9.19
C VAL A 68 -2.82 -7.31 9.89
N VAL A 69 -1.69 -7.54 10.58
CA VAL A 69 -1.45 -8.80 11.31
C VAL A 69 -2.49 -9.01 12.41
N ARG A 70 -2.92 -7.93 13.07
CA ARG A 70 -4.04 -7.97 14.01
C ARG A 70 -5.32 -8.41 13.32
N GLY A 71 -5.71 -7.76 12.22
CA GLY A 71 -6.92 -8.12 11.45
C GLY A 71 -6.92 -9.58 10.98
N VAL A 72 -5.76 -10.11 10.55
CA VAL A 72 -5.60 -11.53 10.19
C VAL A 72 -5.86 -12.44 11.39
N ARG A 73 -5.35 -12.08 12.57
CA ARG A 73 -5.54 -12.88 13.80
C ARG A 73 -6.98 -12.81 14.32
N GLU A 74 -7.65 -11.70 14.12
CA GLU A 74 -9.05 -11.46 14.51
C GLU A 74 -10.05 -12.06 13.51
N GLY A 75 -9.58 -12.52 12.35
CA GLY A 75 -10.42 -13.15 11.34
C GLY A 75 -11.19 -12.14 10.48
N GLU A 76 -10.71 -10.89 10.40
CA GLU A 76 -11.25 -9.86 9.51
C GLU A 76 -10.94 -10.12 8.02
N PHE A 77 -10.03 -11.06 7.74
CA PHE A 77 -9.63 -11.47 6.40
C PHE A 77 -9.80 -12.98 6.19
N GLY A 78 -9.82 -13.39 4.92
CA GLY A 78 -10.01 -14.77 4.47
C GLY A 78 -11.33 -14.96 3.73
N HIS A 79 -12.08 -13.90 3.48
CA HIS A 79 -13.37 -13.93 2.79
C HIS A 79 -13.23 -14.24 1.29
N SER A 80 -12.06 -13.96 0.72
CA SER A 80 -11.75 -14.27 -0.68
C SER A 80 -11.49 -15.75 -0.91
N MET A 81 -11.22 -16.52 0.15
CA MET A 81 -10.83 -17.92 0.05
C MET A 81 -12.01 -18.79 -0.46
N PRO A 82 -11.83 -19.54 -1.57
CA PRO A 82 -12.90 -20.37 -2.11
C PRO A 82 -13.27 -21.52 -1.16
N GLN A 83 -14.54 -21.90 -1.20
CA GLN A 83 -15.06 -22.96 -0.34
C GLN A 83 -14.29 -24.27 -0.56
N GLY A 84 -13.77 -24.83 0.54
CA GLY A 84 -13.01 -26.09 0.51
C GLY A 84 -11.49 -25.92 0.36
N ALA A 85 -10.99 -24.71 0.14
CA ALA A 85 -9.55 -24.45 0.22
C ALA A 85 -9.03 -24.74 1.64
N ARG A 86 -7.84 -25.34 1.71
CA ARG A 86 -7.16 -25.72 2.96
C ARG A 86 -5.68 -25.40 2.87
N GLY A 87 -5.06 -25.13 4.01
CA GLY A 87 -3.63 -24.82 4.09
C GLY A 87 -3.25 -23.55 3.34
N ALA A 88 -4.17 -22.59 3.25
CA ALA A 88 -3.88 -21.31 2.63
C ALA A 88 -2.95 -20.47 3.52
N SER A 89 -1.96 -19.80 2.92
CA SER A 89 -1.17 -18.78 3.61
C SER A 89 -1.75 -17.38 3.35
N VAL A 90 -1.46 -16.45 4.26
CA VAL A 90 -1.77 -15.03 4.07
C VAL A 90 -0.50 -14.32 3.64
N ARG A 91 -0.55 -13.58 2.53
CA ARG A 91 0.54 -12.75 2.05
C ARG A 91 0.16 -11.28 2.16
N LEU A 92 1.00 -10.47 2.79
CA LEU A 92 0.82 -9.01 2.81
C LEU A 92 1.69 -8.38 1.72
N GLU A 93 1.08 -7.58 0.85
CA GLU A 93 1.71 -6.78 -0.19
C GLU A 93 1.53 -5.28 0.14
N VAL A 94 2.57 -4.64 0.70
CA VAL A 94 2.51 -3.20 1.04
C VAL A 94 3.10 -2.36 -0.08
N ALA A 95 2.32 -1.42 -0.59
CA ALA A 95 2.76 -0.40 -1.54
C ALA A 95 3.52 0.71 -0.82
N VAL A 96 4.77 0.94 -1.23
CA VAL A 96 5.63 2.03 -0.71
C VAL A 96 6.15 2.85 -1.88
N CYS A 97 6.17 4.18 -1.76
CA CYS A 97 6.79 5.04 -2.75
C CYS A 97 8.28 4.70 -2.94
N GLU A 98 8.75 4.58 -4.19
CA GLU A 98 10.16 4.27 -4.49
C GLU A 98 11.12 5.35 -3.96
N ASP A 99 10.73 6.62 -4.05
CA ASP A 99 11.54 7.75 -3.57
C ASP A 99 11.60 7.81 -2.03
N ASP A 100 10.57 7.30 -1.36
CA ASP A 100 10.49 7.23 0.11
C ASP A 100 11.03 5.89 0.66
N TYR A 101 11.47 4.98 -0.22
CA TYR A 101 12.06 3.68 0.15
C TYR A 101 13.57 3.79 0.42
N GLY A 102 13.89 4.65 1.38
CA GLY A 102 15.25 4.93 1.85
C GLY A 102 15.89 3.78 2.64
N PRO A 103 17.15 3.94 3.08
CA PRO A 103 17.88 2.90 3.79
C PRO A 103 17.20 2.43 5.09
N TYR A 104 16.53 3.32 5.84
CA TYR A 104 15.84 2.96 7.08
C TYR A 104 14.56 2.18 6.79
N THR A 105 13.73 2.68 5.88
CA THR A 105 12.50 1.99 5.46
C THR A 105 12.81 0.61 4.89
N ARG A 106 13.90 0.48 4.12
CA ARG A 106 14.35 -0.82 3.60
C ARG A 106 14.79 -1.76 4.72
N HIS A 107 15.55 -1.27 5.69
CA HIS A 107 15.99 -2.09 6.81
C HIS A 107 14.80 -2.56 7.66
N GLU A 108 13.84 -1.67 7.95
CA GLU A 108 12.62 -2.03 8.67
C GLU A 108 11.78 -3.04 7.86
N ALA A 109 11.65 -2.87 6.55
CA ALA A 109 10.98 -3.83 5.68
C ALA A 109 11.65 -5.22 5.73
N GLU A 110 12.98 -5.29 5.67
CA GLU A 110 13.75 -6.53 5.78
C GLU A 110 13.56 -7.19 7.16
N ASP A 111 13.60 -6.40 8.23
CA ASP A 111 13.37 -6.86 9.60
C ASP A 111 11.94 -7.39 9.78
N LEU A 112 10.94 -6.69 9.27
CA LEU A 112 9.53 -7.12 9.29
C LEU A 112 9.33 -8.40 8.48
N VAL A 113 9.95 -8.51 7.30
CA VAL A 113 9.95 -9.74 6.50
C VAL A 113 10.52 -10.89 7.33
N GLY A 114 11.67 -10.70 7.98
CA GLY A 114 12.29 -11.71 8.85
C GLY A 114 11.41 -12.10 10.03
N ARG A 115 10.76 -11.13 10.68
CA ARG A 115 9.87 -11.37 11.85
C ARG A 115 8.57 -12.06 11.48
N LEU A 116 8.10 -11.89 10.25
CA LEU A 116 6.84 -12.46 9.76
C LEU A 116 7.00 -13.80 9.04
N GLN A 117 8.24 -14.25 8.79
CA GLN A 117 8.55 -15.59 8.32
C GLN A 117 7.95 -16.65 9.27
N GLY A 118 6.79 -17.21 8.90
CA GLY A 118 6.07 -18.25 9.64
C GLY A 118 4.68 -17.86 10.14
N VAL A 119 4.28 -16.59 10.06
CA VAL A 119 2.92 -16.12 10.43
C VAL A 119 2.13 -15.71 9.20
N ALA A 120 2.69 -14.82 8.38
CA ALA A 120 2.13 -14.36 7.11
C ALA A 120 3.27 -13.81 6.26
N PRO A 121 3.70 -14.49 5.18
CA PRO A 121 4.76 -13.98 4.32
C PRO A 121 4.50 -12.53 3.90
N LEU A 122 5.37 -11.60 4.32
CA LEU A 122 5.34 -10.21 3.88
C LEU A 122 6.12 -10.07 2.58
N ALA A 123 5.54 -9.36 1.63
CA ALA A 123 6.21 -8.87 0.44
C ALA A 123 6.00 -7.35 0.38
N VAL A 124 7.06 -6.57 0.49
CA VAL A 124 6.97 -5.12 0.24
C VAL A 124 7.13 -4.89 -1.26
N VAL A 125 6.22 -4.14 -1.85
CA VAL A 125 6.20 -3.83 -3.29
C VAL A 125 6.31 -2.32 -3.45
N ALA A 126 7.42 -1.85 -4.02
CA ALA A 126 7.56 -0.43 -4.31
C ALA A 126 6.69 -0.02 -5.51
N TYR A 127 6.05 1.15 -5.42
CA TYR A 127 5.27 1.83 -6.44
C TYR A 127 5.76 3.28 -6.58
N PRO A 128 5.50 3.97 -7.69
CA PRO A 128 5.79 5.40 -7.82
C PRO A 128 5.02 6.24 -6.79
N ARG A 129 5.58 7.39 -6.39
CA ARG A 129 5.00 8.35 -5.43
C ARG A 129 3.56 8.70 -5.80
N GLY A 130 2.63 8.60 -4.85
CA GLY A 130 1.21 8.87 -5.09
C GLY A 130 0.43 7.73 -5.76
N GLY A 131 1.04 6.57 -5.99
CA GLY A 131 0.38 5.39 -6.53
C GLY A 131 -0.12 4.42 -5.46
N SER A 132 -1.40 4.05 -5.53
CA SER A 132 -1.96 2.95 -4.73
C SER A 132 -1.75 1.58 -5.40
N ALA A 133 -1.84 0.51 -4.61
CA ALA A 133 -1.82 -0.84 -5.15
C ALA A 133 -2.98 -1.05 -6.14
N PRO A 134 -2.77 -1.66 -7.33
CA PRO A 134 -3.86 -1.97 -8.24
C PRO A 134 -4.87 -2.93 -7.59
N VAL A 135 -6.15 -2.68 -7.83
CA VAL A 135 -7.27 -3.46 -7.29
C VAL A 135 -8.08 -4.02 -8.45
N TRP A 136 -8.50 -5.28 -8.36
CA TRP A 136 -9.49 -5.81 -9.27
C TRP A 136 -10.90 -5.46 -8.79
N ASP A 137 -11.69 -4.84 -9.66
CA ASP A 137 -13.11 -4.57 -9.42
C ASP A 137 -13.95 -5.69 -10.06
N ASP A 138 -14.42 -6.63 -9.23
CA ASP A 138 -15.24 -7.75 -9.69
C ASP A 138 -16.58 -7.31 -10.29
N GLY A 139 -17.17 -6.22 -9.79
CA GLY A 139 -18.45 -5.70 -10.27
C GLY A 139 -18.35 -5.10 -11.66
N ALA A 140 -17.26 -4.40 -11.94
CA ALA A 140 -16.99 -3.76 -13.22
C ALA A 140 -16.14 -4.62 -14.18
N GLY A 141 -15.53 -5.71 -13.70
CA GLY A 141 -14.67 -6.59 -14.49
C GLY A 141 -13.42 -5.88 -15.01
N LEU A 142 -12.83 -4.99 -14.21
CA LEU A 142 -11.71 -4.14 -14.61
C LEU A 142 -10.65 -4.05 -13.51
N LEU A 143 -9.42 -3.73 -13.92
CA LEU A 143 -8.36 -3.39 -12.97
C LEU A 143 -8.41 -1.88 -12.68
N ARG A 144 -8.63 -1.49 -11.42
CA ARG A 144 -8.59 -0.11 -10.96
C ARG A 144 -7.21 0.22 -10.39
N VAL A 145 -6.72 1.42 -10.69
CA VAL A 145 -5.55 2.01 -10.04
C VAL A 145 -5.89 3.42 -9.61
N ASP A 146 -5.80 3.67 -8.32
CA ASP A 146 -6.06 4.98 -7.75
C ASP A 146 -4.72 5.70 -7.55
N LEU A 147 -4.62 6.92 -8.07
CA LEU A 147 -3.45 7.79 -8.00
C LEU A 147 -3.85 9.09 -7.33
N ALA A 148 -3.02 9.60 -6.44
CA ALA A 148 -3.20 10.89 -5.81
C ALA A 148 -1.90 11.68 -5.83
N THR A 149 -1.99 12.96 -6.20
CA THR A 149 -0.87 13.90 -6.11
C THR A 149 -1.39 15.24 -5.65
N ASP A 150 -0.55 15.97 -4.92
CA ASP A 150 -0.80 17.36 -4.60
C ASP A 150 -0.29 18.23 -5.75
N ALA A 151 -0.87 19.41 -5.92
CA ALA A 151 -0.37 20.40 -6.85
C ALA A 151 0.85 21.08 -6.23
N GLY A 152 1.95 21.14 -7.00
CA GLY A 152 3.19 21.76 -6.54
C GLY A 152 3.15 23.29 -6.60
N ASP A 153 4.27 23.93 -6.26
CA ASP A 153 4.38 25.40 -6.22
C ASP A 153 4.16 26.08 -7.58
N ASP A 154 4.38 25.36 -8.69
CA ASP A 154 4.23 25.87 -10.05
C ASP A 154 3.75 24.81 -11.07
N ASP A 155 3.14 25.28 -12.15
CA ASP A 155 2.57 24.46 -13.24
C ASP A 155 3.61 23.62 -13.99
N GLY A 156 4.88 24.04 -13.99
CA GLY A 156 5.98 23.27 -14.55
C GLY A 156 6.27 22.02 -13.73
N SER A 157 6.38 22.18 -12.41
CA SER A 157 6.67 21.11 -11.45
C SER A 157 5.51 20.12 -11.36
N THR A 158 4.29 20.59 -11.15
CA THR A 158 3.06 19.77 -11.14
C THR A 158 2.94 18.93 -12.41
N ARG A 159 3.17 19.53 -13.58
CA ARG A 159 3.14 18.83 -14.87
C ARG A 159 4.22 17.76 -14.99
N GLY A 160 5.40 17.99 -14.42
CA GLY A 160 6.49 17.01 -14.39
C GLY A 160 6.09 15.76 -13.61
N GLU A 161 5.55 15.98 -12.42
CA GLU A 161 5.08 14.91 -11.52
C GLU A 161 3.91 14.14 -12.11
N LEU A 162 2.88 14.82 -12.62
CA LEU A 162 1.73 14.17 -13.28
C LEU A 162 2.17 13.26 -14.42
N ARG A 163 3.12 13.71 -15.25
CA ARG A 163 3.66 12.89 -16.33
C ARG A 163 4.39 11.67 -15.80
N ALA A 164 5.29 11.87 -14.84
CA ALA A 164 6.08 10.78 -14.26
C ALA A 164 5.16 9.73 -13.62
N LEU A 165 4.20 10.17 -12.81
CA LEU A 165 3.25 9.32 -12.10
C LEU A 165 2.44 8.46 -13.06
N VAL A 166 1.78 9.06 -14.06
CA VAL A 166 0.97 8.28 -15.00
C VAL A 166 1.83 7.35 -15.87
N GLN A 167 3.02 7.78 -16.31
CA GLN A 167 3.92 6.91 -17.08
C GLN A 167 4.42 5.71 -16.28
N ALA A 168 4.78 5.92 -15.02
CA ALA A 168 5.19 4.85 -14.12
C ALA A 168 4.04 3.87 -13.86
N THR A 169 2.82 4.38 -13.65
CA THR A 169 1.61 3.55 -13.51
C THR A 169 1.31 2.74 -14.75
N LEU A 170 1.34 3.35 -15.94
CA LEU A 170 1.13 2.66 -17.22
C LEU A 170 2.16 1.54 -17.42
N THR A 171 3.41 1.76 -17.00
CA THR A 171 4.45 0.72 -17.03
C THR A 171 4.11 -0.39 -16.03
N SER A 172 3.74 -0.05 -14.80
CA SER A 172 3.40 -0.99 -13.74
C SER A 172 2.23 -1.91 -14.11
N VAL A 173 1.13 -1.38 -14.65
CA VAL A 173 -0.06 -2.16 -15.03
C VAL A 173 0.16 -3.14 -16.19
N THR A 174 1.32 -3.05 -16.85
CA THR A 174 1.75 -4.00 -17.89
C THR A 174 2.67 -5.10 -17.38
N THR A 175 3.07 -5.05 -16.10
CA THR A 175 3.98 -6.04 -15.51
C THR A 175 3.27 -7.33 -15.08
N ASP A 176 4.03 -8.43 -14.97
CA ASP A 176 3.53 -9.72 -14.48
C ASP A 176 2.98 -9.66 -13.05
N LYS A 177 3.38 -8.66 -12.25
CA LYS A 177 2.85 -8.45 -10.89
C LYS A 177 1.34 -8.20 -10.91
N VAL A 178 0.83 -7.51 -11.93
CA VAL A 178 -0.60 -7.22 -12.09
C VAL A 178 -1.40 -8.45 -12.55
N LYS A 179 -0.77 -9.40 -13.24
CA LYS A 179 -1.45 -10.66 -13.62
C LYS A 179 -1.88 -11.48 -12.42
N GLY A 180 -1.19 -11.33 -11.27
CA GLY A 180 -1.58 -11.98 -10.02
C GLY A 180 -2.73 -11.30 -9.27
N ILE A 181 -3.26 -10.19 -9.79
CA ILE A 181 -4.40 -9.42 -9.25
C ILE A 181 -5.67 -9.74 -10.05
N VAL A 182 -5.51 -9.88 -11.36
CA VAL A 182 -6.61 -10.15 -12.27
C VAL A 182 -7.04 -11.62 -12.17
N PRO A 183 -8.34 -11.91 -11.95
CA PRO A 183 -8.84 -13.28 -11.97
C PRO A 183 -8.56 -13.95 -13.32
N GLU A 184 -8.24 -15.24 -13.29
CA GLU A 184 -8.01 -16.03 -14.50
C GLU A 184 -9.22 -15.97 -15.47
N THR A 185 -10.43 -15.79 -14.91
CA THR A 185 -11.69 -15.66 -15.67
C THR A 185 -11.78 -14.40 -16.51
N ALA A 186 -11.00 -13.36 -16.22
CA ALA A 186 -10.98 -12.13 -17.02
C ALA A 186 -10.16 -12.27 -18.32
N GLY A 187 -9.41 -13.37 -18.48
CA GLY A 187 -8.59 -13.64 -19.65
C GLY A 187 -7.40 -12.69 -19.82
N GLY A 188 -6.80 -12.70 -21.03
CA GLY A 188 -5.56 -11.97 -21.32
C GLY A 188 -5.71 -10.49 -21.66
N SER A 189 -6.94 -9.97 -21.77
CA SER A 189 -7.22 -8.59 -22.17
C SER A 189 -8.39 -8.01 -21.39
N TYR A 190 -8.08 -7.44 -20.23
CA TYR A 190 -9.02 -6.76 -19.35
C TYR A 190 -8.85 -5.23 -19.44
N PRO A 191 -9.94 -4.46 -19.25
CA PRO A 191 -9.87 -3.01 -19.13
C PRO A 191 -9.14 -2.60 -17.86
N VAL A 192 -8.44 -1.46 -17.93
CA VAL A 192 -7.74 -0.83 -16.82
C VAL A 192 -8.30 0.58 -16.65
N ARG A 193 -8.72 0.94 -15.44
CA ARG A 193 -9.15 2.30 -15.09
C ARG A 193 -8.14 2.90 -14.13
N ILE A 194 -7.59 4.05 -14.50
CA ILE A 194 -6.70 4.83 -13.66
C ILE A 194 -7.50 6.05 -13.19
N HIS A 195 -7.74 6.17 -11.90
CA HIS A 195 -8.37 7.34 -11.30
C HIS A 195 -7.28 8.22 -10.70
N LEU A 196 -7.06 9.40 -11.28
CA LEU A 196 -6.06 10.36 -10.82
C LEU A 196 -6.74 11.51 -10.11
N THR A 197 -6.44 11.67 -8.82
CA THR A 197 -6.87 12.79 -8.01
C THR A 197 -5.72 13.79 -7.88
N VAL A 198 -5.98 15.03 -8.28
CA VAL A 198 -5.04 16.15 -8.08
C VAL A 198 -5.62 17.07 -7.03
N ARG A 199 -4.93 17.23 -5.90
CA ARG A 199 -5.36 18.07 -4.77
C ARG A 199 -4.70 19.44 -4.82
N GLY A 200 -5.47 20.51 -4.65
CA GLY A 200 -4.95 21.88 -4.56
C GLY A 200 -6.02 22.95 -4.77
N THR A 201 -5.86 24.09 -4.12
CA THR A 201 -6.75 25.24 -4.21
C THR A 201 -6.46 26.10 -5.46
N ALA A 202 -7.41 26.98 -5.82
CA ALA A 202 -7.29 27.85 -6.98
C ALA A 202 -6.10 28.84 -6.83
N GLY A 203 -4.99 28.54 -7.50
CA GLY A 203 -3.72 29.28 -7.40
C GLY A 203 -2.49 28.41 -7.14
N ASP A 204 -2.70 27.14 -6.74
CA ASP A 204 -1.67 26.23 -6.22
C ASP A 204 -0.88 25.49 -7.33
N GLY A 205 -0.37 26.21 -8.32
CA GLY A 205 0.55 25.62 -9.30
C GLY A 205 -0.02 24.47 -10.17
N PHE A 206 -1.32 24.21 -10.19
CA PHE A 206 -1.98 23.46 -11.26
C PHE A 206 -2.57 24.43 -12.29
N GLY A 207 -1.87 24.63 -13.40
CA GLY A 207 -2.20 25.61 -14.43
C GLY A 207 -2.72 25.01 -15.73
N GLU A 208 -2.88 25.86 -16.74
CA GLU A 208 -3.36 25.48 -18.07
C GLU A 208 -2.50 24.38 -18.71
N ARG A 209 -1.19 24.33 -18.44
CA ARG A 209 -0.30 23.34 -19.08
C ARG A 209 -0.43 21.97 -18.44
N SER A 210 -0.65 21.88 -17.13
CA SER A 210 -0.99 20.63 -16.45
C SER A 210 -2.34 20.10 -16.93
N ALA A 211 -3.35 20.98 -17.05
CA ALA A 211 -4.64 20.60 -17.61
C ALA A 211 -4.53 20.08 -19.06
N ALA A 212 -3.85 20.84 -19.94
CA ALA A 212 -3.65 20.43 -21.33
C ALA A 212 -2.85 19.13 -21.47
N LEU A 213 -1.89 18.88 -20.58
CA LEU A 213 -1.17 17.60 -20.53
C LEU A 213 -2.14 16.45 -20.26
N LEU A 214 -2.99 16.58 -19.23
CA LEU A 214 -3.93 15.51 -18.87
C LEU A 214 -4.95 15.26 -19.99
N ASP A 215 -5.47 16.30 -20.62
CA ASP A 215 -6.37 16.17 -21.76
C ASP A 215 -5.70 15.46 -22.96
N ASP A 216 -4.45 15.80 -23.27
CA ASP A 216 -3.65 15.12 -24.31
C ASP A 216 -3.42 13.63 -23.95
N MET A 217 -3.18 13.33 -22.68
CA MET A 217 -2.99 11.95 -22.22
C MET A 217 -4.29 11.13 -22.29
N VAL A 218 -5.43 11.71 -21.89
CA VAL A 218 -6.75 11.08 -22.04
C VAL A 218 -7.04 10.82 -23.53
N ALA A 219 -6.79 11.80 -24.40
CA ALA A 219 -6.99 11.66 -25.84
C ALA A 219 -6.11 10.56 -26.46
N ARG A 220 -4.86 10.40 -26.00
CA ARG A 220 -3.96 9.32 -26.46
C ARG A 220 -4.38 7.94 -26.00
N LEU A 221 -4.99 7.83 -24.82
CA LEU A 221 -5.48 6.57 -24.29
C LEU A 221 -6.86 6.19 -24.83
N ALA A 222 -7.55 7.11 -25.52
CA ALA A 222 -8.84 6.85 -26.13
C ALA A 222 -8.78 5.66 -27.10
N GLY A 223 -9.67 4.69 -26.90
CA GLY A 223 -9.73 3.46 -27.70
C GLY A 223 -8.70 2.39 -27.31
N THR A 224 -7.86 2.64 -26.30
CA THR A 224 -7.03 1.60 -25.68
C THR A 224 -7.80 0.87 -24.57
N ARG A 225 -7.21 -0.20 -24.02
CA ARG A 225 -7.76 -0.87 -22.83
C ARG A 225 -7.66 -0.03 -21.55
N VAL A 226 -6.91 1.07 -21.58
CA VAL A 226 -6.66 1.92 -20.41
C VAL A 226 -7.53 3.17 -20.50
N GLN A 227 -8.25 3.47 -19.44
CA GLN A 227 -9.02 4.70 -19.25
C GLN A 227 -8.37 5.52 -18.14
N LEU A 228 -8.13 6.80 -18.39
CA LEU A 228 -7.66 7.75 -17.38
C LEU A 228 -8.81 8.70 -17.02
N GLU A 229 -9.21 8.68 -15.76
CA GLU A 229 -10.22 9.56 -15.18
C GLU A 229 -9.53 10.52 -14.22
N VAL A 230 -9.73 11.83 -14.42
CA VAL A 230 -9.07 12.86 -13.61
C VAL A 230 -10.11 13.54 -12.75
N THR A 231 -9.89 13.54 -11.43
CA THR A 231 -10.65 14.31 -10.45
C THR A 231 -9.76 15.39 -9.85
N ARG A 232 -10.35 16.57 -9.63
CA ARG A 232 -9.66 17.70 -9.01
C ARG A 232 -10.35 18.01 -7.70
N GLU A 233 -9.58 18.01 -6.64
CA GLU A 233 -10.07 18.33 -5.30
C GLU A 233 -9.45 19.66 -4.86
N PRO A 234 -10.25 20.61 -4.35
CA PRO A 234 -9.75 21.85 -3.77
C PRO A 234 -8.97 21.61 -2.47
#